data_AF-A0A969CRT7-F1
#
_entry.id   AF-A0A969CRT7-F1
#
_cell.length_a   1.000
_cell.length_b   1.000
_cell.length_c   1.000
_cell.angle_alpha   90.00
_cell.angle_beta   90.00
_cell.angle_gamma   90.00
#
_symmetry.space_group_name_H-M   'P 1'
#
loop_
_entity.id
_entity.type
_entity.pdbx_description
1 polymer ?
#
loop_
_entity_poly.entity_id
_entity_poly.type
_entity_poly.pdbx_seq_one_letter_code
_entity_poly.pdbx_strand_id
1 'polypeptide(L)'
;MSQTQTLQDKGMDYVSCLNALLTQDVDIVFIDDIPDQATANTILDAARSCLVVAGLPIERSEQAVDGLRVRGMEDWKIARSLLGIVNQQLLRRVCPTCRVAYPLRSEELSQFGVSALSASDTVVYTAKQRTQEERLTNANLCSSCGGTGYQGQNCRA
;
A
#
# COMPACT_ATOMS: atom_id res chain seq x y z
N MET A 1 20.15 -0.41 -12.87
CA MET A 1 19.06 0.29 -12.18
C MET A 1 19.55 1.67 -11.82
N SER A 2 18.98 2.70 -12.43
CA SER A 2 19.28 4.11 -12.15
C SER A 2 18.12 4.71 -11.36
N GLN A 3 18.41 5.60 -10.41
CA GLN A 3 17.40 6.34 -9.65
C GLN A 3 17.72 7.83 -9.76
N THR A 4 16.72 8.63 -10.10
CA THR A 4 16.83 10.09 -10.19
C THR A 4 15.83 10.70 -9.22
N GLN A 5 16.32 11.59 -8.36
CA GLN A 5 15.48 12.33 -7.43
C GLN A 5 15.10 13.67 -8.04
N THR A 6 13.82 14.03 -7.95
CA THR A 6 13.34 15.35 -8.38
C THR A 6 13.87 16.44 -7.45
N LEU A 7 14.33 17.55 -8.02
CA LEU A 7 14.71 18.77 -7.30
C LEU A 7 13.99 19.95 -7.93
N GLN A 8 12.76 20.22 -7.46
CA GLN A 8 11.90 21.28 -8.00
C GLN A 8 12.60 22.64 -8.01
N ASP A 9 13.32 22.99 -6.93
CA ASP A 9 14.07 24.25 -6.80
C ASP A 9 15.21 24.40 -7.83
N LYS A 10 15.64 23.29 -8.44
CA LYS A 10 16.70 23.26 -9.45
C LYS A 10 16.17 22.97 -10.85
N GLY A 11 14.85 23.03 -11.05
CA GLY A 11 14.21 22.75 -12.34
C GLY A 11 14.24 21.28 -12.77
N MET A 12 14.53 20.35 -11.85
CA MET A 12 14.44 18.91 -12.10
C MET A 12 13.10 18.40 -11.58
N ASP A 13 12.02 18.75 -12.27
CA ASP A 13 10.67 18.26 -11.99
C ASP A 13 10.41 16.88 -12.63
N TYR A 14 9.26 16.28 -12.33
CA TYR A 14 8.87 14.96 -12.84
C TYR A 14 8.88 14.90 -14.37
N VAL A 15 8.34 15.92 -15.02
CA VAL A 15 8.22 15.96 -16.50
C VAL A 15 9.62 16.00 -17.13
N SER A 16 10.50 16.86 -16.62
CA SER A 16 11.87 17.01 -17.12
C SER A 16 12.69 15.74 -16.90
N CYS A 17 12.62 15.15 -15.70
CA CYS A 17 13.30 13.89 -15.39
C CYS A 17 12.77 12.74 -16.24
N LEU A 18 11.45 12.60 -16.40
CA LEU A 18 10.84 11.55 -17.20
C LEU A 18 11.22 11.67 -18.67
N ASN A 19 11.17 12.87 -19.25
CA ASN A 19 11.60 13.09 -20.63
C ASN A 19 13.08 12.74 -20.85
N ALA A 20 13.95 13.09 -19.91
CA ALA A 20 15.36 12.70 -19.97
C ALA A 20 15.53 11.17 -19.92
N LEU A 21 14.79 10.48 -19.04
CA LEU A 21 14.83 9.01 -18.95
C LEU A 21 14.32 8.33 -20.22
N LEU A 22 13.28 8.85 -20.86
CA LEU A 22 12.73 8.27 -22.09
C LEU A 22 13.73 8.29 -23.25
N THR A 23 14.69 9.22 -23.27
CA THR A 23 15.77 9.23 -24.28
C THR A 23 16.81 8.13 -24.09
N GLN A 24 16.79 7.41 -22.96
CA GLN A 24 17.73 6.35 -22.63
C GLN A 24 17.27 4.95 -23.05
N ASP A 25 16.17 4.85 -23.83
CA ASP A 25 15.60 3.57 -24.29
C ASP A 25 15.27 2.62 -23.11
N VAL A 26 14.55 3.16 -22.11
CA VAL A 26 14.18 2.43 -20.89
C VAL A 26 12.97 1.53 -21.10
N ASP A 27 13.06 0.28 -20.65
CA ASP A 27 11.94 -0.68 -20.74
C ASP A 27 10.86 -0.47 -19.66
N ILE A 28 11.29 -0.11 -18.44
CA ILE A 28 10.43 0.01 -17.26
C ILE A 28 10.79 1.28 -16.49
N VAL A 29 9.77 2.07 -16.14
CA VAL A 29 9.90 3.30 -15.34
C VAL A 29 9.04 3.19 -14.08
N PHE A 30 9.66 3.44 -12.93
CA PHE A 30 8.98 3.57 -11.65
C PHE A 30 8.90 5.04 -11.25
N ILE A 31 7.70 5.48 -10.88
CA ILE A 31 7.40 6.84 -10.45
C ILE A 31 6.71 6.75 -9.09
N ASP A 32 7.21 7.47 -8.11
CA ASP A 32 6.77 7.39 -6.73
C ASP A 32 5.37 7.97 -6.50
N ASP A 33 5.02 9.08 -7.17
CA ASP A 33 3.66 9.65 -7.15
C ASP A 33 3.34 10.41 -8.46
N ILE A 34 2.06 10.68 -8.71
CA ILE A 34 1.53 11.57 -9.74
C ILE A 34 1.03 12.84 -9.05
N PRO A 35 1.85 13.89 -8.87
CA PRO A 35 1.43 15.07 -8.11
C PRO A 35 0.42 15.96 -8.84
N ASP A 36 0.54 16.06 -10.17
CA ASP A 36 -0.18 17.04 -10.98
C ASP A 36 -0.55 16.52 -12.37
N GLN A 37 -1.32 17.34 -13.09
CA GLN A 37 -1.83 17.01 -14.43
C GLN A 37 -0.75 16.94 -15.51
N ALA A 38 0.32 17.72 -15.40
CA ALA A 38 1.40 17.70 -16.37
C ALA A 38 2.18 16.37 -16.28
N THR A 39 2.49 15.96 -15.05
CA THR A 39 3.11 14.68 -14.74
C THR A 39 2.22 13.52 -15.19
N ALA A 40 0.93 13.56 -14.85
CA ALA A 40 -0.06 12.58 -15.26
C ALA A 40 -0.09 12.36 -16.80
N ASN A 41 -0.18 13.44 -17.58
CA ASN A 41 -0.20 13.33 -19.04
C ASN A 41 1.11 12.78 -19.60
N THR A 42 2.25 13.23 -19.06
CA THR A 42 3.57 12.75 -19.50
C THR A 42 3.73 11.25 -19.23
N ILE A 43 3.22 10.77 -18.09
CA ILE A 43 3.19 9.34 -17.74
C ILE A 43 2.36 8.53 -18.73
N LEU A 44 1.17 9.02 -19.09
CA LEU A 44 0.28 8.32 -20.03
C LEU A 44 0.87 8.27 -21.44
N ASP A 45 1.62 9.29 -21.85
CA ASP A 45 2.32 9.30 -23.13
C ASP A 45 3.54 8.36 -23.10
N ALA A 46 4.29 8.34 -21.99
CA ALA A 46 5.40 7.41 -21.76
C ALA A 46 4.97 5.93 -21.75
N ALA A 47 3.79 5.64 -21.19
CA ALA A 47 3.20 4.31 -21.11
C ALA A 47 2.89 3.68 -22.48
N ARG A 48 3.02 4.43 -23.58
CA ARG A 48 2.86 3.91 -24.94
C ARG A 48 4.12 3.18 -25.44
N SER A 49 5.29 3.48 -24.89
CA SER A 49 6.57 2.92 -25.33
C SER A 49 7.24 2.03 -24.29
N CYS A 50 6.94 2.23 -23.00
CA CYS A 50 7.55 1.47 -21.89
C CYS A 50 6.49 1.10 -20.84
N LEU A 51 6.82 0.17 -19.94
CA LEU A 51 5.98 -0.14 -18.79
C LEU A 51 6.18 0.92 -17.71
N VAL A 52 5.11 1.61 -17.32
CA VAL A 52 5.15 2.59 -16.23
C VAL A 52 4.42 2.04 -15.00
N VAL A 53 5.10 2.05 -13.86
CA VAL A 53 4.52 1.79 -12.54
C VAL A 53 4.55 3.08 -11.75
N ALA A 54 3.39 3.63 -11.45
CA ALA A 54 3.26 4.90 -10.73
C ALA A 54 2.49 4.72 -9.42
N GLY A 55 2.95 5.39 -8.36
CA GLY A 55 2.19 5.53 -7.12
C GLY A 55 1.03 6.50 -7.29
N LEU A 56 -0.07 6.23 -6.61
CA LEU A 56 -1.25 7.10 -6.57
C LEU A 56 -1.80 7.09 -5.13
N PRO A 57 -1.87 8.24 -4.42
CA PRO A 57 -2.27 8.31 -3.02
C PRO A 57 -3.80 8.23 -2.91
N ILE A 58 -4.31 7.01 -3.01
CA ILE A 58 -5.71 6.65 -2.84
C ILE A 58 -5.86 5.58 -1.77
N GLU A 59 -7.02 5.52 -1.13
CA GLU A 59 -7.27 4.56 -0.05
C GLU A 59 -7.68 3.19 -0.58
N ARG A 60 -8.44 3.16 -1.68
CA ARG A 60 -9.06 1.94 -2.21
C ARG A 60 -8.93 1.86 -3.72
N SER A 61 -8.82 0.65 -4.28
CA SER A 61 -8.54 0.43 -5.70
C SER A 61 -9.66 0.95 -6.62
N GLU A 62 -10.92 0.90 -6.19
CA GLU A 62 -12.05 1.44 -6.97
C GLU A 62 -11.97 2.95 -7.20
N GLN A 63 -11.25 3.68 -6.33
CA GLN A 63 -11.06 5.12 -6.45
C GLN A 63 -9.96 5.51 -7.44
N ALA A 64 -9.20 4.55 -7.96
CA ALA A 64 -8.03 4.85 -8.78
C ALA A 64 -8.39 5.61 -10.05
N VAL A 65 -9.44 5.19 -10.76
CA VAL A 65 -9.88 5.86 -12.00
C VAL A 65 -10.30 7.30 -11.70
N ASP A 66 -11.06 7.52 -10.62
CA ASP A 66 -11.45 8.87 -10.21
C ASP A 66 -10.25 9.70 -9.73
N GLY A 67 -9.28 9.08 -9.05
CA GLY A 67 -8.03 9.72 -8.64
C GLY A 67 -7.16 10.17 -9.82
N LEU A 68 -7.19 9.43 -10.93
CA LEU A 68 -6.55 9.81 -12.20
C LEU A 68 -7.33 10.95 -12.89
N ARG A 69 -8.66 10.91 -12.87
CA ARG A 69 -9.52 12.00 -13.41
C ARG A 69 -9.31 13.32 -12.67
N VAL A 70 -9.20 13.29 -11.34
CA VAL A 70 -8.92 14.49 -10.51
C VAL A 70 -7.57 15.11 -10.89
N ARG A 71 -6.61 14.31 -11.34
CA ARG A 71 -5.32 14.76 -11.88
C ARG A 71 -5.40 15.15 -13.36
N GLY A 72 -6.60 15.31 -13.92
CA GLY A 72 -6.80 15.84 -15.26
C GLY A 72 -6.41 14.88 -16.39
N MET A 73 -6.41 13.58 -16.13
CA MET A 73 -6.32 12.55 -17.17
C MET A 73 -7.68 12.35 -17.84
N GLU A 74 -7.67 12.23 -19.17
CA GLU A 74 -8.88 11.94 -19.96
C GLU A 74 -9.21 10.45 -19.93
N ASP A 75 -10.50 10.11 -19.79
CA ASP A 75 -11.00 8.73 -19.67
C ASP A 75 -10.50 7.80 -20.77
N TRP A 76 -10.42 8.27 -22.02
CA TRP A 76 -9.96 7.47 -23.14
C TRP A 76 -8.46 7.12 -23.05
N LYS A 77 -7.63 7.99 -22.47
CA LYS A 77 -6.21 7.70 -22.24
C LYS A 77 -6.05 6.68 -21.12
N ILE A 78 -6.83 6.83 -20.04
CA ILE A 78 -6.84 5.87 -18.93
C ILE A 78 -7.24 4.49 -19.45
N ALA A 79 -8.36 4.40 -20.18
CA ALA A 79 -8.87 3.13 -20.71
C ALA A 79 -7.89 2.42 -21.66
N ARG A 80 -7.05 3.17 -22.37
CA ARG A 80 -6.07 2.63 -23.32
C ARG A 80 -4.74 2.23 -22.68
N SER A 81 -4.30 2.94 -21.63
CA SER A 81 -2.96 2.76 -21.05
C SER A 81 -2.95 2.00 -19.70
N LEU A 82 -4.08 1.94 -18.99
CA LEU A 82 -4.13 1.31 -17.67
C LEU A 82 -4.21 -0.22 -17.78
N LEU A 83 -3.16 -0.91 -17.32
CA LEU A 83 -3.11 -2.38 -17.30
C LEU A 83 -3.74 -2.98 -16.03
N GLY A 84 -3.59 -2.31 -14.89
CA GLY A 84 -4.08 -2.81 -13.61
C GLY A 84 -3.84 -1.81 -12.48
N ILE A 85 -4.53 -2.05 -11.37
CA ILE A 85 -4.43 -1.26 -10.14
C ILE A 85 -4.13 -2.22 -9.00
N VAL A 86 -3.11 -1.93 -8.22
CA VAL A 86 -2.78 -2.67 -6.99
C VAL A 86 -2.93 -1.71 -5.82
N ASN A 87 -3.76 -2.06 -4.84
CA ASN A 87 -3.90 -1.31 -3.60
C ASN A 87 -3.29 -2.10 -2.46
N GLN A 88 -2.13 -1.64 -1.98
CA GLN A 88 -1.40 -2.31 -0.92
C GLN A 88 -1.67 -1.66 0.44
N GLN A 89 -1.96 -2.50 1.44
CA GLN A 89 -2.07 -2.11 2.84
C GLN A 89 -1.08 -2.89 3.70
N LEU A 90 -0.43 -2.19 4.65
CA LEU A 90 0.44 -2.80 5.64
C LEU A 90 -0.33 -3.05 6.93
N LEU A 91 -0.56 -4.32 7.23
CA LEU A 91 -1.24 -4.76 8.44
C LEU A 91 -0.20 -5.15 9.49
N ARG A 92 -0.40 -4.71 10.74
CA ARG A 92 0.46 -5.12 11.85
C ARG A 92 0.30 -6.61 12.09
N ARG A 93 1.42 -7.33 12.19
CA ARG A 93 1.41 -8.76 12.51
C ARG A 93 1.36 -8.96 14.02
N VAL A 94 0.44 -9.80 14.50
CA VAL A 94 0.36 -10.16 15.93
C VAL A 94 1.68 -10.79 16.36
N CYS A 95 2.21 -10.39 17.52
CA CYS A 95 3.49 -10.87 18.02
C CYS A 95 3.47 -12.39 18.21
N PRO A 96 4.38 -13.16 17.58
CA PRO A 96 4.36 -14.62 17.66
C PRO A 96 4.64 -15.14 19.08
N THR A 97 5.37 -14.36 19.89
CA THR A 97 5.80 -14.73 21.25
C THR A 97 4.71 -14.58 22.29
N CYS A 98 3.89 -13.53 22.21
CA CYS A 98 2.87 -13.22 23.23
C CYS A 98 1.43 -13.27 22.73
N ARG A 99 1.18 -13.67 21.47
CA ARG A 99 -0.18 -13.83 20.93
C ARG A 99 -1.06 -14.69 21.82
N VAL A 100 -2.33 -14.34 21.89
CA VAL A 100 -3.35 -15.08 22.66
C VAL A 100 -4.33 -15.70 21.68
N ALA A 101 -4.64 -16.99 21.85
CA ALA A 101 -5.64 -17.67 21.05
C ALA A 101 -7.03 -17.08 21.35
N TYR A 102 -7.77 -16.76 20.31
CA TYR A 102 -9.10 -16.17 20.37
C TYR A 102 -10.10 -17.12 19.70
N PRO A 103 -11.06 -17.69 20.46
CA PRO A 103 -12.10 -18.50 19.87
C PRO A 103 -13.07 -17.59 19.09
N LEU A 104 -13.19 -17.82 17.79
CA LEU A 104 -14.16 -17.11 16.96
C LEU A 104 -15.59 -17.55 17.30
N ARG A 105 -16.50 -16.59 17.46
CA ARG A 105 -17.93 -16.87 17.54
C ARG A 105 -18.52 -16.97 16.13
N SER A 106 -19.60 -17.75 15.99
CA SER A 106 -20.32 -17.90 14.71
C SER A 106 -20.80 -16.56 14.14
N GLU A 107 -21.21 -15.63 15.02
CA GLU A 107 -21.63 -14.28 14.64
C GLU A 107 -20.48 -13.48 14.02
N GLU A 108 -19.27 -13.56 14.57
CA GLU A 108 -18.10 -12.84 14.06
C GLU A 108 -17.67 -13.37 12.69
N LEU A 109 -17.71 -14.69 12.48
CA LEU A 109 -17.45 -15.32 11.18
C LEU A 109 -18.39 -14.78 10.09
N SER A 110 -19.66 -14.55 10.43
CA SER A 110 -20.64 -13.99 9.51
C SER A 110 -20.34 -12.54 9.14
N GLN A 111 -19.86 -11.72 10.08
CA GLN A 111 -19.50 -10.33 9.85
C GLN A 111 -18.29 -10.19 8.90
N PHE A 112 -17.34 -11.11 8.97
CA PHE A 112 -16.16 -11.10 8.10
C PHE A 112 -16.38 -11.78 6.75
N GLY A 113 -17.59 -12.29 6.46
CA GLY A 113 -17.90 -12.97 5.20
C GLY A 113 -17.19 -14.32 5.04
N VAL A 114 -16.76 -14.93 6.15
CA VAL A 114 -16.04 -16.22 6.19
C VAL A 114 -16.90 -17.34 6.77
N SER A 115 -18.21 -17.27 6.57
CA SER A 115 -19.19 -18.26 7.06
C SER A 115 -18.95 -19.69 6.56
N ALA A 116 -18.16 -19.87 5.50
CA ALA A 116 -17.77 -21.17 4.97
C ALA A 116 -16.63 -21.86 5.76
N LEU A 117 -15.91 -21.13 6.63
CA LEU A 117 -14.92 -21.74 7.52
C LEU A 117 -15.64 -22.34 8.72
N SER A 118 -15.43 -23.63 8.96
CA SER A 118 -15.88 -24.24 10.21
C SER A 118 -15.08 -23.65 11.37
N ALA A 119 -15.79 -23.12 12.37
CA ALA A 119 -15.19 -22.51 13.57
C ALA A 119 -14.23 -23.46 14.31
N SER A 120 -14.36 -24.76 14.07
CA SER A 120 -13.56 -25.85 14.64
C SER A 120 -12.13 -25.93 14.08
N ASP A 121 -11.89 -25.49 12.84
CA ASP A 121 -10.64 -25.77 12.12
C ASP A 121 -9.67 -24.58 12.06
N THR A 122 -10.10 -23.39 12.50
CA THR A 122 -9.31 -22.16 12.40
C THR A 122 -9.03 -21.55 13.77
N VAL A 123 -7.75 -21.55 14.17
CA VAL A 123 -7.29 -20.83 15.37
C VAL A 123 -6.92 -19.40 15.00
N VAL A 124 -7.68 -18.43 15.52
CA VAL A 124 -7.36 -17.01 15.39
C VAL A 124 -6.53 -16.56 16.60
N TYR A 125 -5.62 -15.63 16.35
CA TYR A 125 -4.77 -15.04 17.37
C TYR A 125 -5.03 -13.54 17.47
N THR A 126 -5.12 -13.04 18.70
CA THR A 126 -5.20 -11.62 19.00
C THR A 126 -3.94 -11.14 19.73
N ALA A 127 -3.69 -9.84 19.66
CA ALA A 127 -2.59 -9.20 20.37
C ALA A 127 -2.85 -9.23 21.88
N LYS A 128 -1.85 -9.62 22.68
CA LYS A 128 -1.92 -9.52 24.14
C LYS A 128 -2.09 -8.05 24.53
N GLN A 129 -3.23 -7.73 25.13
CA GLN A 129 -3.45 -6.41 25.71
C GLN A 129 -2.67 -6.27 27.01
N ARG A 130 -2.12 -5.09 27.25
CA ARG A 130 -1.41 -4.77 28.50
C ARG A 130 -2.41 -4.63 29.63
N THR A 131 -2.12 -5.23 30.78
CA THR A 131 -2.91 -4.99 32.01
C THR A 131 -2.73 -3.54 32.48
N GLN A 132 -3.63 -3.07 33.34
CA GLN A 132 -3.54 -1.71 33.89
C GLN A 132 -2.22 -1.48 34.64
N GLU A 133 -1.74 -2.48 35.38
CA GLU A 133 -0.44 -2.43 36.06
C GLU A 133 0.73 -2.39 35.07
N GLU A 134 0.73 -3.24 34.03
CA GLU A 134 1.77 -3.24 32.99
C GLU A 134 1.83 -1.90 32.24
N ARG A 135 0.70 -1.19 32.10
CA ARG A 135 0.63 0.16 31.49
C ARG A 135 1.24 1.24 32.38
N LEU A 136 1.05 1.14 33.70
CA LEU A 136 1.55 2.13 34.67
C LEU A 136 3.03 1.94 35.01
N THR A 137 3.46 0.69 35.16
CA THR A 137 4.80 0.37 35.68
C THR A 137 5.82 0.05 34.59
N ASN A 138 5.37 -0.19 33.35
CA ASN A 138 6.18 -0.79 32.29
C ASN A 138 6.87 -2.11 32.71
N ALA A 139 6.39 -2.77 33.77
CA ALA A 139 6.89 -4.06 34.20
C ALA A 139 6.31 -5.20 33.33
N ASN A 140 7.02 -6.32 33.25
CA ASN A 140 6.57 -7.57 32.60
C ASN A 140 6.22 -7.46 31.10
N LEU A 141 6.87 -6.56 30.38
CA LEU A 141 6.68 -6.42 28.94
C LEU A 141 7.32 -7.58 28.17
N CYS A 142 6.64 -7.98 27.10
CA CYS A 142 7.19 -8.97 26.18
C CYS A 142 8.46 -8.42 25.52
N SER A 143 9.56 -9.18 25.63
CA SER A 143 10.87 -8.81 25.06
C SER A 143 10.86 -8.66 23.54
N SER A 144 9.97 -9.37 22.84
CA SER A 144 9.92 -9.35 21.37
C SER A 144 9.15 -8.15 20.79
N CYS A 145 8.08 -7.69 21.45
CA CYS A 145 7.23 -6.61 20.94
C CYS A 145 7.20 -5.34 21.81
N GLY A 146 7.94 -5.32 22.93
CA GLY A 146 7.96 -4.20 23.87
C GLY A 146 6.59 -3.92 24.51
N GLY A 147 5.72 -4.92 24.58
CA GLY A 147 4.35 -4.78 25.10
C GLY A 147 3.33 -4.18 24.11
N THR A 148 3.70 -3.94 22.85
CA THR A 148 2.74 -3.46 21.83
C THR A 148 1.74 -4.55 21.39
N GLY A 149 2.10 -5.82 21.58
CA GLY A 149 1.35 -6.98 21.09
C GLY A 149 1.51 -7.27 19.60
N TYR A 150 2.31 -6.47 18.87
CA TYR A 150 2.56 -6.63 17.44
C TYR A 150 4.06 -6.67 17.14
N GLN A 151 4.47 -7.45 16.15
CA GLN A 151 5.87 -7.53 15.73
C GLN A 151 5.99 -7.78 14.23
N GLY A 152 6.46 -6.76 13.52
CA GLY A 152 6.52 -6.73 12.05
C GLY A 152 5.17 -6.37 11.42
N GLN A 153 5.14 -6.39 10.10
CA GLN A 153 3.99 -6.07 9.27
C GLN A 153 3.87 -7.10 8.14
N ASN A 154 2.64 -7.35 7.70
CA ASN A 154 2.34 -8.12 6.50
C ASN A 154 1.72 -7.19 5.47
N CYS A 155 2.13 -7.35 4.22
CA CYS A 155 1.49 -6.70 3.08
C CYS A 155 0.24 -7.49 2.67
N ARG A 156 -0.87 -6.79 2.47
CA ARG A 156 -2.06 -7.26 1.76
C ARG A 156 -2.21 -6.40 0.50
N ALA A 157 -2.25 -7.03 -0.65
CA ALA A 157 -2.49 -6.41 -1.95
C ALA A 157 -3.86 -6.81 -2.51
#